data_AF-E8X078-F1
#
_entry.id   AF-E8X078-F1
#
_cell.length_a   1.000
_cell.length_b   1.000
_cell.length_c   1.000
_cell.angle_alpha   90.00
_cell.angle_beta   90.00
_cell.angle_gamma   90.00
#
_symmetry.space_group_name_H-M   'P 1'
#
loop_
_entity.id
_entity.type
_entity.pdbx_description
1 polymer ?
#
loop_
_entity_poly.entity_id
_entity_poly.type
_entity_poly.pdbx_seq_one_letter_code
_entity_poly.pdbx_strand_id
1 'polypeptide(L)' 'MMFMTPTRWKHFAAMTLIGDGVMALIHPQKDALAWKKGPKPWQRLMGELHERPGLTRVIGAAQIAGGIWWALRQERED' A
#
# COMPACT_ATOMS: atom_id res chain seq x y z
N MET A 1 10.34 -22.94 0.33
CA MET A 1 9.15 -22.27 0.92
C MET A 1 9.62 -21.62 2.21
N MET A 2 9.80 -20.30 2.23
CA MET A 2 10.44 -19.60 3.35
C MET A 2 9.42 -19.46 4.49
N PHE A 3 9.59 -20.25 5.55
CA PHE A 3 8.79 -20.12 6.77
C PHE A 3 9.19 -18.82 7.47
N MET A 4 8.54 -17.70 7.10
CA MET A 4 8.64 -16.47 7.87
C MET A 4 7.76 -16.63 9.11
N THR A 5 8.32 -16.39 10.29
CA THR A 5 7.55 -16.32 11.53
C THR A 5 6.45 -15.25 11.40
N PRO A 6 5.32 -15.38 12.12
CA PRO A 6 4.20 -14.44 12.04
C PRO A 6 4.64 -12.98 12.20
N THR A 7 5.59 -12.72 13.10
CA THR A 7 6.21 -11.42 13.33
C THR A 7 6.93 -10.90 12.08
N ARG A 8 7.79 -11.71 11.44
CA ARG A 8 8.52 -11.30 10.22
C ARG A 8 7.59 -11.02 9.04
N TRP A 9 6.47 -11.73 8.95
CA TRP A 9 5.48 -11.50 7.90
C TRP A 9 4.75 -10.17 8.09
N LYS A 10 4.36 -9.84 9.33
CA LYS A 10 3.76 -8.55 9.63
C LYS A 10 4.75 -7.39 9.40
N HIS A 11 6.03 -7.58 9.72
CA HIS A 11 7.08 -6.60 9.43
C HIS A 11 7.28 -6.38 7.93
N PHE A 12 7.31 -7.47 7.15
CA PHE A 12 7.39 -7.42 5.70
C PHE A 12 6.17 -6.71 5.09
N ALA A 13 4.96 -7.02 5.58
CA ALA A 13 3.72 -6.38 5.15
C ALA A 13 3.75 -4.86 5.42
N ALA A 14 4.18 -4.44 6.62
CA ALA A 14 4.32 -3.02 6.92
C ALA A 14 5.32 -2.31 5.99
N MET A 15 6.46 -2.95 5.72
CA MET A 15 7.47 -2.43 4.80
C MET A 15 6.93 -2.30 3.37
N THR A 16 6.17 -3.28 2.89
CA THR A 16 5.56 -3.22 1.55
C THR A 16 4.49 -2.14 1.45
N LEU A 17 3.67 -1.99 2.50
CA LEU A 17 2.57 -1.03 2.55
C LEU A 17 3.08 0.43 2.59
N ILE A 18 4.19 0.66 3.32
CA ILE A 18 4.87 1.97 3.30
C ILE A 18 5.45 2.23 1.91
N GLY A 19 6.10 1.24 1.29
CA GLY A 19 6.68 1.37 -0.04
C GLY A 19 5.63 1.68 -1.12
N ASP A 20 4.50 0.98 -1.11
CA ASP A 20 3.36 1.22 -2.01
C ASP A 20 2.78 2.62 -1.81
N GLY A 21 2.56 3.02 -0.55
CA GLY A 21 2.07 4.36 -0.26
C GLY A 21 3.00 5.50 -0.73
N VAL A 22 4.33 5.30 -0.69
CA VAL A 22 5.30 6.25 -1.25
C VAL A 22 5.21 6.29 -2.78
N MET A 23 5.07 5.14 -3.45
CA MET A 23 4.89 5.08 -4.90
C MET A 23 3.59 5.75 -5.35
N ALA A 24 2.51 5.56 -4.61
CA ALA A 24 1.23 6.26 -4.81
C ALA A 24 1.35 7.78 -4.60
N LEU A 25 2.29 8.25 -3.77
CA LEU A 25 2.55 9.68 -3.55
C LEU A 25 3.34 10.33 -4.69
N ILE A 26 4.45 9.68 -5.08
CA ILE A 26 5.40 10.18 -6.08
C ILE A 26 4.83 10.02 -7.50
N HIS A 27 4.25 8.86 -7.79
CA HIS A 27 3.72 8.51 -9.11
C HIS A 27 2.31 7.89 -9.05
N PRO A 28 1.30 8.64 -8.55
CA PRO A 28 -0.07 8.14 -8.34
C PRO A 28 -0.69 7.47 -9.57
N GLN A 29 -0.43 8.03 -10.76
CA GLN A 29 -0.99 7.52 -12.01
C GLN A 29 -0.34 6.21 -12.47
N LYS A 30 0.98 6.06 -12.29
CA LYS A 30 1.70 4.82 -12.65
C LYS A 30 1.40 3.72 -11.65
N ASP A 31 1.26 4.10 -10.39
CA ASP A 31 0.91 3.21 -9.29
C ASP A 31 -0.49 2.60 -9.49
N ALA A 32 -1.51 3.45 -9.70
CA ALA A 32 -2.87 2.99 -10.02
C ALA A 32 -2.92 2.10 -11.29
N LEU A 33 -2.08 2.40 -12.29
CA LEU A 33 -1.94 1.57 -13.49
C LEU A 33 -1.29 0.22 -13.21
N ALA A 34 -0.29 0.15 -12.34
CA ALA A 34 0.36 -1.10 -11.93
C ALA A 34 -0.66 -2.03 -11.26
N TRP A 35 -1.56 -1.46 -10.45
CA TRP A 35 -2.64 -2.16 -9.76
C TRP A 35 -3.87 -2.45 -10.62
N LYS A 36 -3.90 -2.00 -11.88
CA LYS A 36 -5.02 -2.24 -12.81
C LYS A 36 -5.14 -3.71 -13.28
N LYS A 37 -4.21 -4.60 -12.92
CA LYS A 37 -4.33 -6.04 -13.20
C LYS A 37 -5.30 -6.69 -12.20
N GLY A 38 -6.56 -6.87 -12.59
CA GLY A 38 -7.57 -7.52 -11.75
C GLY A 38 -8.95 -7.67 -12.42
N PRO A 39 -9.97 -8.10 -11.67
CA PRO A 39 -11.35 -8.19 -12.15
C PRO A 39 -11.89 -6.83 -12.59
N LYS A 40 -12.84 -6.79 -13.55
CA LYS A 40 -13.43 -5.54 -14.08
C LYS A 40 -13.79 -4.47 -13.03
N PRO A 41 -14.43 -4.77 -11.87
CA PRO A 41 -14.71 -3.76 -10.84
C PRO A 41 -13.44 -3.14 -10.25
N TRP A 42 -12.39 -3.94 -10.06
CA TRP A 42 -11.10 -3.46 -9.57
C TRP A 42 -10.41 -2.54 -10.59
N GLN A 43 -10.46 -2.90 -11.88
CA GLN A 43 -9.91 -2.07 -12.94
C GLN A 43 -10.61 -0.70 -13.03
N ARG A 44 -11.91 -0.66 -12.76
CA ARG A 44 -12.70 0.59 -12.76
C ARG A 44 -12.30 1.49 -11.61
N LEU A 45 -12.17 0.94 -10.40
CA LEU A 45 -11.66 1.64 -9.22
C LEU A 45 -10.27 2.23 -9.46
N MET A 46 -9.35 1.43 -10.01
CA MET A 46 -8.00 1.90 -10.34
C MET A 46 -7.99 2.92 -11.50
N GLY A 47 -8.95 2.84 -12.41
CA GLY A 47 -9.19 3.86 -13.44
C GLY A 47 -9.63 5.19 -12.85
N GLU A 48 -10.59 5.20 -11.92
CA GLU A 48 -11.05 6.41 -11.24
C GLU A 48 -9.94 7.05 -10.37
N LEU A 49 -9.09 6.21 -9.76
CA LEU A 49 -7.90 6.66 -9.02
C LEU A 49 -6.81 7.22 -9.96
N HIS A 50 -6.66 6.66 -11.15
CA HIS A 50 -5.76 7.20 -12.17
C HIS A 50 -6.20 8.60 -12.64
N GLU A 51 -7.52 8.82 -12.80
CA GLU A 51 -8.08 10.13 -13.17
C GLU A 51 -8.03 11.15 -12.03
N ARG A 52 -7.87 10.71 -10.77
CA ARG A 52 -7.84 11.57 -9.57
C ARG A 52 -6.53 11.42 -8.78
N PRO A 53 -5.40 11.94 -9.28
CA PRO A 53 -4.10 11.77 -8.63
C PRO A 53 -4.03 12.33 -7.20
N GLY A 54 -4.87 13.31 -6.86
CA GLY A 54 -4.98 13.83 -5.49
C GLY A 54 -5.53 12.80 -4.50
N LEU A 55 -6.55 12.02 -4.88
CA LEU A 55 -7.09 10.96 -4.03
C LEU A 55 -6.09 9.84 -3.84
N THR A 56 -5.39 9.45 -4.90
CA THR A 56 -4.35 8.40 -4.85
C THR A 56 -3.21 8.78 -3.91
N ARG A 57 -2.81 10.07 -3.88
CA ARG A 57 -1.84 10.58 -2.92
C ARG A 57 -2.35 10.52 -1.48
N VAL A 58 -3.62 10.86 -1.23
CA VAL A 58 -4.24 10.77 0.10
C VAL A 58 -4.28 9.31 0.57
N ILE A 59 -4.64 8.39 -0.33
CA ILE A 59 -4.62 6.94 -0.03
C ILE A 59 -3.20 6.48 0.26
N GLY A 60 -2.22 6.90 -0.53
CA GLY A 60 -0.81 6.60 -0.28
C GLY A 60 -0.33 7.13 1.06
N ALA A 61 -0.70 8.36 1.42
CA ALA A 61 -0.38 8.95 2.72
C ALA A 61 -1.03 8.16 3.88
N ALA A 62 -2.29 7.75 3.71
CA ALA A 62 -3.01 6.92 4.67
C ALA A 62 -2.37 5.52 4.80
N GLN A 63 -1.91 4.92 3.69
CA GLN A 63 -1.15 3.67 3.71
C GLN A 63 0.15 3.83 4.49
N ILE A 64 0.96 4.86 4.21
CA ILE A 64 2.20 5.12 4.95
C ILE A 64 1.92 5.25 6.45
N ALA A 65 0.94 6.09 6.83
CA ALA A 65 0.57 6.28 8.22
C ALA A 65 0.10 4.97 8.88
N GLY A 66 -0.70 4.17 8.18
CA GLY A 66 -1.17 2.87 8.65
C GLY A 66 -0.03 1.85 8.79
N GLY A 67 0.90 1.80 7.83
CA GLY A 67 2.07 0.93 7.87
C GLY A 67 3.03 1.29 9.00
N ILE A 68 3.28 2.59 9.22
CA ILE A 68 4.07 3.09 10.36
C ILE A 68 3.38 2.73 11.67
N TRP A 69 2.09 2.99 11.80
CA TRP A 69 1.33 2.65 13.02
C TRP A 69 1.36 1.14 13.30
N TRP A 70 1.21 0.31 12.27
CA TRP A 70 1.29 -1.14 12.39
C TRP A 70 2.69 -1.60 12.81
N ALA A 71 3.75 -1.03 12.24
CA ALA A 71 5.13 -1.34 12.61
C ALA A 71 5.40 -0.98 14.09
N LEU A 72 5.01 0.22 14.51
CA LEU A 72 5.17 0.71 15.89
C LEU A 72 4.34 -0.09 16.90
N ARG A 73 3.19 -0.63 16.49
CA ARG A 73 2.37 -1.49 17.36
C ARG A 73 3.01 -2.86 17.55
N GLN A 74 3.66 -3.38 16.50
CA GLN A 74 4.31 -4.68 16.53
C GLN A 74 5.53 -4.69 17.44
N GLU A 75 6.36 -3.63 17.41
CA GLU A 75 7.47 -3.43 18.37
C GLU A 75 7.01 -3.37 19.83
N ARG A 76 5.71 -3.12 20.07
CA ARG A 76 5.12 -3.01 21.40
C ARG A 76 4.47 -4.32 21.88
N GLU A 77 4.26 -5.27 20.96
CA GLU A 77 3.68 -6.60 21.23
C GLU A 77 4.75 -7.70 21.31
N ASP A 78 5.97 -7.45 20.81
CA ASP A 78 7.20 -8.25 21.02
C ASP A 78 7.93 -7.85 22.31
#